data_AF-A0A8D8C7C0-F1
#
_entry.id   AF-A0A8D8C7C0-F1
#
_cell.length_a   1.000
_cell.length_b   1.000
_cell.length_c   1.000
_cell.angle_alpha   90.00
_cell.angle_beta   90.00
_cell.angle_gamma   90.00
#
_symmetry.space_group_name_H-M   'P 1'
#
loop_
_entity.id
_entity.type
_entity.pdbx_description
1 polymer ?
#
loop_
_entity_poly.entity_id
_entity_poly.type
_entity_poly.pdbx_seq_one_letter_code
_entity_poly.pdbx_strand_id
1 'polypeptide(L)'
;PVFTVAPPVTRLPPGLIPGDKVLQVHAEDGDKGVPREIRYGLVSEGNPFTSFFEINETSGEISLLRPLDDILALTHVGDPVLLTVIAEEVKVARDEPPAMATTVQLAFFLPERSNSPPYFENDHYVTRLEENAAPGTVLSFTDPYTPRVMDDDAGKNGVFSLTLIGNNGTFEISPNVAEGHANFVIRVRDNVMLDYEAAEYVHFQIVAQELGPATNLSAAVNVSVYLSDVNDNAPVFEQNDYIVDLPENMTAGTRVVQVHATDVDTGLGGKIRYTQILGPQNTSLNLDPSSGVITVATSNHGFDRELMPEYHLYVEARDDDGIGNRAQVLLVIRLIDVNDETPTFEKSLYEFILSQNLRNFTVPAFIKAIDGDAEAPNNEVRYELIYGNYE
;
A
#
# COMPACT_ATOMS: atom_id res chain seq x y z
N PRO A 1 58.51 22.62 -2.55
CA PRO A 1 57.91 23.57 -3.53
C PRO A 1 56.73 24.38 -2.97
N VAL A 2 56.54 25.61 -3.46
CA VAL A 2 55.44 26.54 -3.12
C VAL A 2 54.84 27.10 -4.41
N PHE A 3 53.52 27.02 -4.57
CA PHE A 3 52.83 27.63 -5.71
C PHE A 3 52.92 29.15 -5.66
N THR A 4 53.55 29.75 -6.67
CA THR A 4 53.63 31.21 -6.86
C THR A 4 52.56 31.71 -7.84
N VAL A 5 52.06 30.83 -8.72
CA VAL A 5 50.91 31.08 -9.59
C VAL A 5 49.94 29.91 -9.51
N ALA A 6 48.81 30.10 -8.85
CA ALA A 6 47.70 29.15 -8.81
C ALA A 6 46.40 29.89 -8.50
N PRO A 7 45.72 30.46 -9.52
CA PRO A 7 44.44 31.12 -9.34
C PRO A 7 43.43 30.20 -8.66
N PRO A 8 42.91 30.55 -7.46
CA PRO A 8 42.04 29.66 -6.70
C PRO A 8 40.69 29.42 -7.41
N VAL A 9 40.26 30.38 -8.23
CA VAL A 9 39.02 30.33 -9.00
C VAL A 9 39.30 30.79 -10.44
N THR A 10 38.85 29.99 -11.41
CA THR A 10 38.96 30.30 -12.84
C THR A 10 37.63 30.04 -13.53
N ARG A 11 37.11 31.01 -14.30
CA ARG A 11 35.97 30.78 -15.19
C ARG A 11 36.49 30.26 -16.52
N LEU A 12 36.00 29.11 -16.95
CA LEU A 12 36.36 28.54 -18.23
C LEU A 12 35.69 29.34 -19.36
N PRO A 13 36.43 29.75 -20.40
CA PRO A 13 35.84 30.48 -21.52
C PRO A 13 34.82 29.61 -22.29
N PRO A 14 33.79 30.22 -22.88
CA PRO A 14 32.86 29.51 -23.75
C PRO A 14 33.58 29.00 -25.00
N GLY A 15 33.22 27.80 -25.46
CA GLY A 15 33.70 27.24 -26.73
C GLY A 15 35.08 26.56 -26.69
N LEU A 16 35.60 26.22 -25.50
CA LEU A 16 36.80 25.38 -25.39
C LEU A 16 36.61 24.03 -26.09
N ILE A 17 37.62 23.62 -26.84
CA ILE A 17 37.71 22.28 -27.46
C ILE A 17 38.86 21.47 -26.84
N PRO A 18 38.82 20.13 -26.93
CA PRO A 18 39.94 19.30 -26.51
C PRO A 18 41.27 19.76 -27.14
N GLY A 19 42.29 19.95 -26.31
CA GLY A 19 43.60 20.50 -26.65
C GLY A 19 43.79 21.97 -26.24
N ASP A 20 42.71 22.70 -25.97
CA ASP A 20 42.82 24.11 -25.57
C ASP A 20 43.42 24.25 -24.16
N LYS A 21 44.28 25.25 -24.02
CA LYS A 21 44.86 25.66 -22.74
C LYS A 21 43.78 26.28 -21.85
N VAL A 22 43.62 25.74 -20.66
CA VAL A 22 42.69 26.20 -19.62
C VAL A 22 43.36 27.21 -18.69
N LEU A 23 44.51 26.82 -18.14
CA LEU A 23 45.26 27.61 -17.15
C LEU A 23 46.72 27.15 -17.14
N GLN A 24 47.60 27.92 -16.51
CA GLN A 24 48.95 27.47 -16.19
C GLN A 24 49.26 27.78 -14.72
N VAL A 25 49.70 26.76 -13.99
CA VAL A 25 50.20 26.90 -12.62
C VAL A 25 51.72 27.01 -12.61
N HIS A 26 52.26 27.62 -11.56
CA HIS A 26 53.69 27.68 -11.33
C HIS A 26 53.99 27.51 -9.85
N ALA A 27 54.96 26.64 -9.55
CA ALA A 27 55.53 26.47 -8.24
C ALA A 27 57.04 26.65 -8.30
N GLU A 28 57.60 27.18 -7.21
CA GLU A 28 59.03 27.41 -7.03
C GLU A 28 59.54 26.58 -5.85
N ASP A 29 60.82 26.24 -5.87
CA ASP A 29 61.46 25.61 -4.73
C ASP A 29 61.62 26.65 -3.61
N GLY A 30 61.03 26.37 -2.45
CA GLY A 30 61.00 27.27 -1.30
C GLY A 30 62.24 27.15 -0.41
N ASP A 31 63.12 26.18 -0.68
CA ASP A 31 64.29 25.90 0.14
C ASP A 31 65.43 26.88 -0.11
N LYS A 32 66.20 27.18 0.95
CA LYS A 32 67.43 27.99 0.84
C LYS A 32 68.55 27.10 0.27
N GLY A 33 68.78 27.14 -1.03
CA GLY A 33 69.82 26.32 -1.66
C GLY A 33 69.82 26.37 -3.19
N VAL A 34 70.32 25.31 -3.81
CA VAL A 34 70.22 25.12 -5.27
C VAL A 34 68.78 24.71 -5.58
N PRO A 35 68.04 25.44 -6.44
CA PRO A 35 66.66 25.11 -6.78
C PRO A 35 66.57 23.73 -7.42
N ARG A 36 65.60 22.93 -6.97
CA ARG A 36 65.26 21.65 -7.60
C ARG A 36 64.30 21.85 -8.77
N GLU A 37 64.38 20.95 -9.75
CA GLU A 37 63.37 20.84 -10.80
C GLU A 37 62.04 20.40 -10.19
N ILE A 38 60.94 20.98 -10.64
CA ILE A 38 59.59 20.68 -10.15
C ILE A 38 58.80 20.00 -11.26
N ARG A 39 58.11 18.90 -10.91
CA ARG A 39 57.14 18.23 -11.78
C ARG A 39 55.72 18.44 -11.28
N TYR A 40 54.80 18.65 -12.23
CA TYR A 40 53.38 18.84 -11.96
C TYR A 40 52.57 17.58 -12.28
N GLY A 41 51.50 17.36 -11.53
CA GLY A 41 50.54 16.28 -11.76
C GLY A 41 49.14 16.65 -11.30
N LEU A 42 48.15 15.86 -11.72
CA LEU A 42 46.77 15.92 -11.21
C LEU A 42 46.52 14.75 -10.27
N VAL A 43 45.93 15.02 -9.11
CA VAL A 43 45.50 13.97 -8.18
C VAL A 43 44.17 13.40 -8.67
N SER A 44 44.15 12.11 -9.02
CA SER A 44 42.99 11.44 -9.62
C SER A 44 42.11 10.68 -8.63
N GLU A 45 42.61 10.33 -7.45
CA GLU A 45 41.90 9.47 -6.50
C GLU A 45 40.57 10.11 -6.04
N GLY A 46 39.44 9.47 -6.38
CA GLY A 46 38.10 9.90 -6.00
C GLY A 46 37.56 11.14 -6.74
N ASN A 47 38.30 11.71 -7.70
CA ASN A 47 37.86 12.90 -8.44
C ASN A 47 37.29 12.52 -9.82
N PRO A 48 35.98 12.71 -10.08
CA PRO A 48 35.37 12.35 -11.35
C PRO A 48 35.83 13.25 -12.51
N PHE A 49 36.36 14.44 -12.22
CA PHE A 49 36.71 15.46 -13.21
C PHE A 49 38.15 15.37 -13.71
N THR A 50 39.05 14.69 -12.99
CA THR A 50 40.47 14.61 -13.38
C THR A 50 40.66 14.00 -14.77
N SER A 51 39.79 13.09 -15.20
CA SER A 51 39.84 12.47 -16.55
C SER A 51 39.55 13.41 -17.71
N PHE A 52 39.08 14.63 -17.44
CA PHE A 52 38.75 15.63 -18.45
C PHE A 52 39.87 16.63 -18.72
N PHE A 53 40.94 16.61 -17.92
CA PHE A 53 42.04 17.56 -18.02
C PHE A 53 43.37 16.82 -18.09
N GLU A 54 44.35 17.46 -18.72
CA GLU A 54 45.74 17.03 -18.71
C GLU A 54 46.60 18.18 -18.19
N ILE A 55 47.69 17.86 -17.48
CA ILE A 55 48.70 18.83 -17.05
C ILE A 55 50.06 18.48 -17.64
N ASN A 56 50.74 19.45 -18.24
CA ASN A 56 52.11 19.28 -18.67
C ASN A 56 53.04 19.22 -17.45
N GLU A 57 53.74 18.10 -17.30
CA GLU A 57 54.60 17.82 -16.14
C GLU A 57 55.70 18.87 -15.90
N THR A 58 56.13 19.61 -16.93
CA THR A 58 57.25 20.57 -16.82
C THR A 58 56.82 22.02 -16.82
N SER A 59 55.80 22.38 -17.60
CA SER A 59 55.34 23.76 -17.72
C SER A 59 54.20 24.12 -16.76
N GLY A 60 53.52 23.14 -16.17
CA GLY A 60 52.33 23.35 -15.34
C GLY A 60 51.10 23.82 -16.13
N GLU A 61 51.13 23.71 -17.46
CA GLU A 61 50.00 24.04 -18.33
C GLU A 61 48.91 22.97 -18.21
N ILE A 62 47.69 23.39 -17.87
CA ILE A 62 46.51 22.55 -17.81
C ILE A 62 45.71 22.77 -19.09
N SER A 63 45.38 21.69 -19.78
CA SER A 63 44.60 21.71 -21.01
C SER A 63 43.39 20.77 -20.93
N LEU A 64 42.37 21.06 -21.70
CA LEU A 64 41.15 20.26 -21.76
C LEU A 64 41.39 19.00 -22.60
N LEU A 65 41.09 17.81 -22.09
CA LEU A 65 41.30 16.53 -22.77
C LEU A 65 40.02 15.98 -23.43
N ARG A 66 38.86 16.33 -22.88
CA ARG A 66 37.54 15.86 -23.31
C ARG A 66 36.57 17.03 -23.52
N PRO A 67 35.49 16.87 -24.31
CA PRO A 67 34.52 17.94 -24.51
C PRO A 67 33.98 18.51 -23.20
N LEU A 68 33.85 19.84 -23.13
CA LEU A 68 33.31 20.54 -21.97
C LEU A 68 31.87 20.11 -21.66
N ASP A 69 31.11 19.73 -22.69
CA ASP A 69 29.73 19.24 -22.58
C ASP A 69 29.60 17.95 -21.77
N ASP A 70 30.62 17.07 -21.82
CA ASP A 70 30.62 15.82 -21.05
C ASP A 70 30.81 16.10 -19.54
N ILE A 71 31.52 17.18 -19.17
CA ILE A 71 31.66 17.61 -17.76
C ILE A 71 30.30 18.08 -17.24
N LEU A 72 29.54 18.81 -18.07
CA LEU A 72 28.21 19.32 -17.75
C LEU A 72 27.15 18.22 -17.60
N ALA A 73 27.44 16.96 -17.97
CA ALA A 73 26.58 15.82 -17.65
C ALA A 73 26.77 15.31 -16.21
N LEU A 74 27.84 15.72 -15.53
CA LEU A 74 28.22 15.28 -14.19
C LEU A 74 27.99 16.34 -13.10
N THR A 75 27.70 17.58 -13.48
CA THR A 75 27.56 18.72 -12.55
C THR A 75 26.58 19.76 -13.09
N HIS A 76 25.94 20.53 -12.21
CA HIS A 76 25.02 21.61 -12.60
C HIS A 76 25.77 22.93 -12.85
N VAL A 77 25.14 23.84 -13.59
CA VAL A 77 25.68 25.19 -13.84
C VAL A 77 25.73 25.95 -12.52
N GLY A 78 26.92 26.46 -12.16
CA GLY A 78 27.15 27.18 -10.90
C GLY A 78 27.94 26.37 -9.85
N ASP A 79 27.98 25.03 -9.97
CA ASP A 79 28.85 24.21 -9.13
C ASP A 79 30.29 24.22 -9.65
N PRO A 80 31.30 24.42 -8.78
CA PRO A 80 32.69 24.46 -9.21
C PRO A 80 33.22 23.06 -9.50
N VAL A 81 33.87 22.89 -10.66
CA VAL A 81 34.70 21.72 -10.97
C VAL A 81 36.01 21.87 -10.19
N LEU A 82 36.20 21.03 -9.17
CA LEU A 82 37.38 21.07 -8.32
C LEU A 82 38.47 20.13 -8.87
N LEU A 83 39.67 20.65 -9.13
CA LEU A 83 40.86 19.86 -9.46
C LEU A 83 41.95 20.07 -8.42
N THR A 84 42.61 18.99 -8.00
CA THR A 84 43.76 19.07 -7.10
C THR A 84 45.03 18.86 -7.90
N VAL A 85 45.88 19.90 -7.93
CA VAL A 85 47.18 19.88 -8.61
C VAL A 85 48.28 19.63 -7.58
N ILE A 86 49.21 18.73 -7.91
CA ILE A 86 50.39 18.43 -7.09
C ILE A 86 51.64 18.95 -7.80
N ALA A 87 52.54 19.58 -7.04
CA ALA A 87 53.88 19.96 -7.49
C ALA A 87 54.90 19.24 -6.61
N GLU A 88 55.77 18.45 -7.23
CA GLU A 88 56.76 17.60 -6.57
C GLU A 88 58.18 17.98 -7.00
N GLU A 89 59.10 18.02 -6.04
CA GLU A 89 60.52 18.19 -6.35
C GLU A 89 61.12 16.91 -6.94
N VAL A 90 61.93 17.04 -7.98
CA VAL A 90 62.69 15.93 -8.55
C VAL A 90 63.97 15.74 -7.73
N LYS A 91 64.11 14.57 -7.11
CA LYS A 91 65.33 14.19 -6.39
C LYS A 91 66.42 13.77 -7.39
N VAL A 92 67.54 14.48 -7.41
CA VAL A 92 68.61 14.29 -8.42
C VAL A 92 69.75 13.41 -7.88
N ALA A 93 70.05 13.46 -6.58
CA ALA A 93 71.09 12.67 -5.93
C ALA A 93 70.58 11.89 -4.71
N ARG A 94 71.21 10.75 -4.36
CA ARG A 94 70.80 9.93 -3.19
C ARG A 94 70.91 10.68 -1.86
N ASP A 95 71.90 11.54 -1.74
CA ASP A 95 72.25 12.27 -0.50
C ASP A 95 71.48 13.58 -0.32
N GLU A 96 70.61 13.93 -1.27
CA GLU A 96 69.72 15.08 -1.15
C GLU A 96 68.60 14.83 -0.13
N PRO A 97 68.17 15.89 0.60
CA PRO A 97 66.95 15.86 1.41
C PRO A 97 65.78 15.24 0.65
N PRO A 98 64.79 14.63 1.34
CA PRO A 98 63.61 14.07 0.68
C PRO A 98 62.97 15.08 -0.28
N ALA A 99 62.50 14.62 -1.43
CA ALA A 99 61.69 15.44 -2.31
C ALA A 99 60.39 15.81 -1.57
N MET A 100 60.05 17.09 -1.56
CA MET A 100 58.79 17.55 -1.00
C MET A 100 57.74 17.72 -2.10
N ALA A 101 56.49 17.48 -1.72
CA ALA A 101 55.32 17.73 -2.56
C ALA A 101 54.40 18.74 -1.89
N THR A 102 53.74 19.57 -2.69
CA THR A 102 52.67 20.45 -2.24
C THR A 102 51.47 20.33 -3.17
N THR A 103 50.27 20.50 -2.63
CA THR A 103 49.03 20.44 -3.42
C THR A 103 48.28 21.75 -3.35
N VAL A 104 47.62 22.13 -4.44
CA VAL A 104 46.67 23.24 -4.47
C VAL A 104 45.37 22.77 -5.11
N GLN A 105 44.24 23.21 -4.57
CA GLN A 105 42.93 22.97 -5.17
C GLN A 105 42.54 24.16 -6.03
N LEU A 106 42.18 23.89 -7.29
CA LEU A 106 41.68 24.87 -8.25
C LEU A 106 40.18 24.64 -8.44
N ALA A 107 39.40 25.72 -8.43
CA ALA A 107 37.99 25.68 -8.76
C ALA A 107 37.74 26.26 -10.16
N PHE A 108 37.18 25.46 -11.06
CA PHE A 108 36.75 25.88 -12.38
C PHE A 108 35.24 26.08 -12.43
N PHE A 109 34.80 27.28 -12.78
CA PHE A 109 33.40 27.53 -13.10
C PHE A 109 33.21 27.35 -14.60
N LEU A 110 32.30 26.47 -14.97
CA LEU A 110 31.91 26.26 -16.36
C LEU A 110 31.25 27.54 -16.89
N PRO A 111 31.43 27.89 -18.18
CA PRO A 111 30.67 28.96 -18.80
C PRO A 111 29.17 28.61 -18.71
N GLU A 112 28.33 29.63 -18.55
CA GLU A 112 26.88 29.48 -18.67
C GLU A 112 26.58 28.83 -20.03
N ARG A 113 25.77 27.76 -20.04
CA ARG A 113 25.35 27.11 -21.28
C ARG A 113 24.56 28.12 -22.10
N SER A 114 24.67 28.03 -23.43
CA SER A 114 23.71 28.71 -24.32
C SER A 114 22.33 28.03 -24.29
N ASN A 115 22.23 26.84 -23.67
CA ASN A 115 21.01 26.07 -23.50
C ASN A 115 21.10 25.17 -22.24
N SER A 116 20.34 25.45 -21.20
CA SER A 116 20.29 24.74 -19.91
C SER A 116 19.04 23.86 -19.81
N PRO A 117 19.12 22.66 -19.22
CA PRO A 117 17.95 21.80 -19.08
C PRO A 117 16.90 22.44 -18.15
N PRO A 118 15.61 22.10 -18.32
CA PRO A 118 14.60 22.40 -17.32
C PRO A 118 14.93 21.68 -16.00
N TYR A 119 14.49 22.22 -14.88
CA TYR A 119 14.68 21.67 -13.53
C TYR A 119 13.44 21.84 -12.66
N PHE A 120 13.28 20.95 -11.68
CA PHE A 120 12.24 21.03 -10.66
C PHE A 120 12.79 21.63 -9.38
N GLU A 121 11.97 22.36 -8.63
CA GLU A 121 12.42 22.95 -7.35
C GLU A 121 12.64 21.91 -6.25
N ASN A 122 12.04 20.72 -6.39
CA ASN A 122 12.15 19.63 -5.45
C ASN A 122 12.73 18.40 -6.15
N ASP A 123 13.52 17.61 -5.42
CA ASP A 123 14.10 16.35 -5.86
C ASP A 123 13.09 15.18 -5.80
N HIS A 124 12.02 15.33 -5.03
CA HIS A 124 10.89 14.41 -4.97
C HIS A 124 9.60 15.14 -4.53
N TYR A 125 8.45 14.64 -4.98
CA TYR A 125 7.14 15.14 -4.56
C TYR A 125 6.36 14.05 -3.83
N VAL A 126 5.79 14.39 -2.67
CA VAL A 126 4.95 13.47 -1.89
C VAL A 126 3.61 14.11 -1.60
N THR A 127 2.53 13.33 -1.75
CA THR A 127 1.18 13.75 -1.39
C THR A 127 0.35 12.58 -0.90
N ARG A 128 -0.84 12.87 -0.39
CA ARG A 128 -1.86 11.91 0.02
C ARG A 128 -3.14 12.12 -0.79
N LEU A 129 -3.84 11.03 -1.08
CA LEU A 129 -5.08 11.03 -1.85
C LEU A 129 -5.99 9.92 -1.31
N GLU A 130 -7.29 10.17 -1.16
CA GLU A 130 -8.26 9.10 -0.86
C GLU A 130 -8.36 8.15 -2.06
N GLU A 131 -8.46 6.86 -1.83
CA GLU A 131 -8.52 5.88 -2.93
C GLU A 131 -9.73 6.09 -3.85
N ASN A 132 -10.87 6.47 -3.29
CA ASN A 132 -12.09 6.73 -4.04
C ASN A 132 -12.12 8.14 -4.68
N ALA A 133 -10.99 8.86 -4.73
CA ALA A 133 -10.91 10.21 -5.28
C ALA A 133 -11.50 10.27 -6.70
N ALA A 134 -12.46 11.17 -6.91
CA ALA A 134 -13.14 11.30 -8.19
C ALA A 134 -12.21 11.86 -9.29
N PRO A 135 -12.43 11.49 -10.57
CA PRO A 135 -11.77 12.16 -11.69
C PRO A 135 -11.91 13.69 -11.62
N GLY A 136 -10.79 14.38 -11.86
CA GLY A 136 -10.64 15.83 -11.74
C GLY A 136 -10.09 16.31 -10.39
N THR A 137 -10.03 15.44 -9.37
CA THR A 137 -9.43 15.74 -8.05
C THR A 137 -7.97 16.14 -8.21
N VAL A 138 -7.57 17.24 -7.57
CA VAL A 138 -6.21 17.80 -7.67
C VAL A 138 -5.32 17.21 -6.58
N LEU A 139 -4.14 16.74 -6.96
CA LEU A 139 -3.10 16.34 -6.01
C LEU A 139 -2.60 17.59 -5.28
N SER A 140 -2.69 17.57 -3.95
CA SER A 140 -2.31 18.69 -3.09
C SER A 140 -0.91 18.47 -2.53
N PHE A 141 0.09 19.11 -3.14
CA PHE A 141 1.45 19.14 -2.62
C PHE A 141 1.53 20.22 -1.53
N THR A 142 1.75 19.80 -0.27
CA THR A 142 1.88 20.71 0.88
C THR A 142 3.35 21.06 1.12
N ASP A 143 3.61 22.10 1.93
CA ASP A 143 4.96 22.48 2.33
C ASP A 143 5.79 21.25 2.79
N PRO A 144 7.05 21.10 2.33
CA PRO A 144 7.86 22.09 1.61
C PRO A 144 7.72 22.07 0.07
N TYR A 145 6.80 21.28 -0.49
CA TYR A 145 6.75 21.06 -1.94
C TYR A 145 6.14 22.24 -2.70
N THR A 146 6.89 22.76 -3.66
CA THR A 146 6.40 23.76 -4.62
C THR A 146 6.27 23.10 -6.00
N PRO A 147 5.04 22.93 -6.55
CA PRO A 147 4.82 22.24 -7.82
C PRO A 147 5.17 23.14 -9.00
N ARG A 148 6.47 23.42 -9.15
CA ARG A 148 7.02 24.31 -10.15
C ARG A 148 8.19 23.67 -10.88
N VAL A 149 8.22 23.90 -12.18
CA VAL A 149 9.32 23.59 -13.09
C VAL A 149 9.83 24.89 -13.70
N MET A 150 11.13 24.99 -13.90
CA MET A 150 11.82 26.17 -14.40
C MET A 150 12.83 25.77 -15.45
N ASP A 151 13.13 26.71 -16.34
CA ASP A 151 14.14 26.64 -17.37
C ASP A 151 14.75 28.04 -17.48
N ASP A 152 16.08 28.13 -17.36
CA ASP A 152 16.77 29.42 -17.31
C ASP A 152 16.97 30.01 -18.72
N ASP A 153 16.65 29.27 -19.79
CA ASP A 153 16.76 29.73 -21.16
C ASP A 153 15.58 30.60 -21.60
N ALA A 154 15.85 31.51 -22.55
CA ALA A 154 14.82 32.37 -23.14
C ALA A 154 14.42 31.90 -24.55
N GLY A 155 13.15 32.14 -24.92
CA GLY A 155 12.62 31.82 -26.24
C GLY A 155 12.51 30.32 -26.46
N LYS A 156 12.79 29.84 -27.69
CA LYS A 156 12.56 28.43 -28.07
C LYS A 156 13.31 27.40 -27.22
N ASN A 157 14.44 27.80 -26.65
CA ASN A 157 15.27 26.95 -25.82
C ASN A 157 14.63 26.69 -24.45
N GLY A 158 13.89 27.66 -23.91
CA GLY A 158 13.16 27.50 -22.65
C GLY A 158 11.75 26.91 -22.81
N VAL A 159 11.37 26.43 -24.00
CA VAL A 159 10.06 25.79 -24.21
C VAL A 159 10.19 24.28 -23.96
N PHE A 160 9.42 23.76 -23.02
CA PHE A 160 9.45 22.34 -22.66
C PHE A 160 8.04 21.75 -22.54
N SER A 161 7.95 20.43 -22.71
CA SER A 161 6.74 19.64 -22.47
C SER A 161 6.81 18.92 -21.13
N LEU A 162 5.65 18.77 -20.49
CA LEU A 162 5.47 18.02 -19.27
C LEU A 162 4.68 16.74 -19.55
N THR A 163 5.23 15.61 -19.13
CA THR A 163 4.60 14.30 -19.29
C THR A 163 4.73 13.48 -18.01
N LEU A 164 3.82 12.52 -17.83
CA LEU A 164 3.86 11.56 -16.73
C LEU A 164 4.30 10.19 -17.27
N ILE A 165 5.29 9.58 -16.63
CA ILE A 165 5.81 8.25 -16.99
C ILE A 165 5.56 7.29 -15.83
N GLY A 166 5.07 6.09 -16.15
CA GLY A 166 4.82 5.04 -15.16
C GLY A 166 3.53 5.20 -14.36
N ASN A 167 2.67 6.16 -14.71
CA ASN A 167 1.42 6.43 -13.99
C ASN A 167 0.19 5.66 -14.53
N ASN A 168 0.37 4.78 -15.53
CA ASN A 168 -0.67 3.94 -16.14
C ASN A 168 -1.97 4.66 -16.57
N GLY A 169 -1.93 5.98 -16.83
CA GLY A 169 -3.10 6.77 -17.19
C GLY A 169 -3.99 7.21 -16.03
N THR A 170 -3.63 6.89 -14.78
CA THR A 170 -4.36 7.27 -13.55
C THR A 170 -4.43 8.78 -13.36
N PHE A 171 -3.35 9.48 -13.72
CA PHE A 171 -3.23 10.92 -13.53
C PHE A 171 -3.01 11.66 -14.86
N GLU A 172 -3.35 12.94 -14.87
CA GLU A 172 -3.00 13.89 -15.93
C GLU A 172 -2.30 15.12 -15.34
N ILE A 173 -1.38 15.71 -16.10
CA ILE A 173 -0.66 16.92 -15.72
C ILE A 173 -1.16 18.10 -16.56
N SER A 174 -1.11 19.32 -16.02
CA SER A 174 -1.40 20.55 -16.75
C SER A 174 -0.56 21.71 -16.21
N PRO A 175 0.01 22.57 -17.07
CA PRO A 175 -0.03 22.49 -18.53
C PRO A 175 0.89 21.38 -19.07
N ASN A 176 0.64 20.92 -20.31
CA ASN A 176 1.52 19.94 -20.98
C ASN A 176 2.72 20.59 -21.70
N VAL A 177 2.71 21.90 -21.87
CA VAL A 177 3.78 22.68 -22.50
C VAL A 177 3.89 24.03 -21.79
N ALA A 178 5.11 24.50 -21.55
CA ALA A 178 5.39 25.79 -20.92
C ALA A 178 6.66 26.43 -21.49
N GLU A 179 6.88 27.71 -21.20
CA GLU A 179 8.08 28.48 -21.57
C GLU A 179 8.68 29.14 -20.32
N GLY A 180 9.96 28.86 -20.06
CA GLY A 180 10.75 29.41 -18.96
C GLY A 180 10.34 28.92 -17.57
N HIS A 181 9.04 28.87 -17.25
CA HIS A 181 8.55 28.25 -16.01
C HIS A 181 7.08 27.89 -16.10
N ALA A 182 6.66 26.94 -15.26
CA ALA A 182 5.25 26.68 -15.02
C ALA A 182 5.00 26.13 -13.61
N ASN A 183 3.88 26.59 -13.03
CA ASN A 183 3.27 25.89 -11.91
C ASN A 183 2.40 24.77 -12.49
N PHE A 184 2.76 23.53 -12.21
CA PHE A 184 2.02 22.38 -12.72
C PHE A 184 0.96 21.92 -11.72
N VAL A 185 -0.11 21.34 -12.24
CA VAL A 185 -1.18 20.72 -11.48
C VAL A 185 -1.34 19.30 -11.98
N ILE A 186 -1.41 18.34 -11.05
CA ILE A 186 -1.73 16.94 -11.39
C ILE A 186 -3.14 16.65 -10.90
N ARG A 187 -3.95 16.03 -11.76
CA ARG A 187 -5.32 15.62 -11.47
C ARG A 187 -5.50 14.13 -11.65
N VAL A 188 -6.43 13.56 -10.90
CA VAL A 188 -6.95 12.22 -11.16
C VAL A 188 -7.65 12.26 -12.52
N ARG A 189 -7.24 11.40 -13.45
CA ARG A 189 -7.89 11.22 -14.74
C ARG A 189 -8.83 10.01 -14.70
N ASP A 190 -8.32 8.92 -14.14
CA ASP A 190 -9.02 7.65 -13.98
C ASP A 190 -8.64 7.07 -12.61
N ASN A 191 -9.64 6.75 -11.80
CA ASN A 191 -9.44 6.28 -10.43
C ASN A 191 -9.50 4.75 -10.28
N VAL A 192 -9.64 3.99 -11.38
CA VAL A 192 -9.72 2.51 -11.32
C VAL A 192 -8.52 1.84 -10.65
N MET A 193 -7.34 2.48 -10.69
CA MET A 193 -6.12 1.97 -10.07
C MET A 193 -5.85 2.57 -8.67
N LEU A 194 -6.75 3.42 -8.17
CA LEU A 194 -6.67 4.00 -6.83
C LEU A 194 -7.49 3.12 -5.90
N ASP A 195 -6.85 2.07 -5.40
CA ASP A 195 -7.45 1.03 -4.55
C ASP A 195 -6.38 0.69 -3.49
N TYR A 196 -6.67 1.02 -2.24
CA TYR A 196 -5.78 0.90 -1.09
C TYR A 196 -5.50 -0.58 -0.78
N GLU A 197 -6.53 -1.43 -0.84
CA GLU A 197 -6.42 -2.88 -0.63
C GLU A 197 -5.54 -3.54 -1.70
N ALA A 198 -5.55 -3.00 -2.93
CA ALA A 198 -4.65 -3.44 -4.00
C ALA A 198 -3.21 -2.87 -3.85
N ALA A 199 -3.08 -1.58 -3.56
CA ALA A 199 -1.80 -0.91 -3.38
C ALA A 199 -1.92 0.40 -2.57
N GLU A 200 -1.27 0.44 -1.40
CA GLU A 200 -1.26 1.61 -0.50
C GLU A 200 -0.62 2.88 -1.09
N TYR A 201 0.10 2.79 -2.21
CA TYR A 201 0.73 3.95 -2.86
C TYR A 201 0.93 3.76 -4.36
N VAL A 202 0.94 4.89 -5.08
CA VAL A 202 1.26 4.98 -6.51
C VAL A 202 2.55 5.78 -6.70
N HIS A 203 3.46 5.27 -7.53
CA HIS A 203 4.70 5.94 -7.89
C HIS A 203 4.77 6.21 -9.39
N PHE A 204 5.19 7.40 -9.77
CA PHE A 204 5.42 7.76 -11.17
C PHE A 204 6.43 8.91 -11.27
N GLN A 205 6.83 9.26 -12.50
CA GLN A 205 7.76 10.37 -12.75
C GLN A 205 7.07 11.47 -13.55
N ILE A 206 7.39 12.72 -13.21
CA ILE A 206 7.16 13.86 -14.10
C ILE A 206 8.43 14.05 -14.92
N VAL A 207 8.29 14.18 -16.24
CA VAL A 207 9.40 14.47 -17.15
C VAL A 207 9.14 15.81 -17.84
N ALA A 208 10.07 16.74 -17.66
CA ALA A 208 10.16 17.98 -18.41
C ALA A 208 11.16 17.80 -19.55
N GLN A 209 10.71 17.96 -20.79
CA GLN A 209 11.51 17.71 -21.99
C GLN A 209 11.46 18.94 -22.90
N GLU A 210 12.61 19.56 -23.19
CA GLU A 210 12.69 20.68 -24.14
C GLU A 210 12.10 20.31 -25.51
N LEU A 211 11.44 21.29 -26.13
CA LEU A 211 10.80 21.17 -27.44
C LEU A 211 11.61 21.93 -28.49
N GLY A 212 12.61 21.27 -29.09
CA GLY A 212 13.42 21.88 -30.15
C GLY A 212 14.24 20.86 -30.94
N PRO A 213 14.58 21.14 -32.21
CA PRO A 213 15.30 20.20 -33.08
C PRO A 213 16.79 20.03 -32.74
N ALA A 214 17.34 20.85 -31.82
CA ALA A 214 18.77 20.87 -31.51
C ALA A 214 19.10 20.43 -30.07
N THR A 215 18.11 20.29 -29.19
CA THR A 215 18.33 20.05 -27.76
C THR A 215 17.28 19.09 -27.21
N ASN A 216 17.71 17.88 -26.86
CA ASN A 216 16.89 16.84 -26.22
C ASN A 216 17.12 16.85 -24.70
N LEU A 217 17.35 18.01 -24.09
CA LEU A 217 17.60 18.09 -22.67
C LEU A 217 16.30 17.88 -21.89
N SER A 218 16.40 17.14 -20.79
CA SER A 218 15.26 16.78 -19.97
C SER A 218 15.64 16.67 -18.51
N ALA A 219 14.68 16.93 -17.63
CA ALA A 219 14.73 16.53 -16.24
C ALA A 219 13.56 15.63 -15.89
N ALA A 220 13.78 14.75 -14.92
CA ALA A 220 12.76 13.88 -14.36
C ALA A 220 12.76 14.00 -12.84
N VAL A 221 11.57 13.94 -12.24
CA VAL A 221 11.38 13.95 -10.78
C VAL A 221 10.35 12.90 -10.38
N ASN A 222 10.58 12.25 -9.25
CA ASN A 222 9.68 11.22 -8.72
C ASN A 222 8.50 11.84 -7.97
N VAL A 223 7.33 11.22 -8.12
CA VAL A 223 6.11 11.52 -7.36
C VAL A 223 5.65 10.27 -6.63
N SER A 224 5.45 10.38 -5.33
CA SER A 224 4.83 9.34 -4.49
C SER A 224 3.49 9.82 -3.97
N VAL A 225 2.42 9.11 -4.33
CA VAL A 225 1.06 9.37 -3.87
C VAL A 225 0.70 8.25 -2.90
N TYR A 226 0.56 8.56 -1.62
CA TYR A 226 0.07 7.61 -0.63
C TYR A 226 -1.45 7.64 -0.61
N LEU A 227 -2.07 6.47 -0.69
CA LEU A 227 -3.51 6.34 -0.60
C LEU A 227 -3.96 6.37 0.86
N SER A 228 -5.06 7.08 1.10
CA SER A 228 -5.81 6.97 2.34
C SER A 228 -6.96 6.00 2.09
N ASP A 229 -6.99 4.95 2.90
CA ASP A 229 -8.07 3.98 3.00
C ASP A 229 -9.41 4.66 3.32
N VAL A 230 -10.45 4.28 2.58
CA VAL A 230 -11.84 4.63 2.79
C VAL A 230 -12.63 3.33 2.96
N ASN A 231 -13.49 3.30 3.99
CA ASN A 231 -14.40 2.17 4.25
C ASN A 231 -15.42 1.94 3.12
N ASP A 232 -14.99 1.25 2.07
CA ASP A 232 -15.76 0.92 0.87
C ASP A 232 -15.92 -0.59 0.64
N ASN A 233 -15.28 -1.41 1.48
CA ASN A 233 -15.56 -2.83 1.59
C ASN A 233 -16.59 -3.08 2.70
N ALA A 234 -17.35 -4.16 2.54
CA ALA A 234 -18.31 -4.60 3.55
C ALA A 234 -17.82 -5.92 4.16
N PRO A 235 -18.19 -6.23 5.41
CA PRO A 235 -17.74 -7.45 6.06
C PRO A 235 -18.15 -8.67 5.24
N VAL A 236 -17.28 -9.68 5.16
CA VAL A 236 -17.56 -10.93 4.46
C VAL A 236 -17.53 -12.07 5.45
N PHE A 237 -18.62 -12.84 5.52
CA PHE A 237 -18.67 -14.05 6.34
C PHE A 237 -17.84 -15.18 5.72
N GLU A 238 -17.16 -15.97 6.56
CA GLU A 238 -16.33 -17.09 6.09
C GLU A 238 -17.12 -18.21 5.39
N GLN A 239 -18.39 -18.35 5.75
CA GLN A 239 -19.30 -19.34 5.20
C GLN A 239 -20.49 -18.63 4.55
N ASN A 240 -21.03 -19.24 3.48
CA ASN A 240 -22.23 -18.73 2.81
C ASN A 240 -23.49 -18.95 3.65
N ASP A 241 -23.49 -19.99 4.47
CA ASP A 241 -24.56 -20.41 5.35
C ASP A 241 -23.99 -21.20 6.53
N TYR A 242 -24.65 -21.08 7.68
CA TYR A 242 -24.35 -21.85 8.90
C TYR A 242 -25.54 -22.75 9.20
N ILE A 243 -25.34 -24.07 9.18
CA ILE A 243 -26.40 -25.04 9.48
C ILE A 243 -26.06 -25.78 10.77
N VAL A 244 -26.99 -25.81 11.72
CA VAL A 244 -26.82 -26.47 13.02
C VAL A 244 -28.03 -27.29 13.41
N ASP A 245 -27.76 -28.42 14.04
CA ASP A 245 -28.78 -29.29 14.64
C ASP A 245 -28.78 -29.09 16.16
N LEU A 246 -29.95 -28.81 16.74
CA LEU A 246 -30.11 -28.57 18.17
C LEU A 246 -31.30 -29.35 18.72
N PRO A 247 -31.18 -30.02 19.88
CA PRO A 247 -32.34 -30.59 20.55
C PRO A 247 -33.26 -29.48 21.05
N GLU A 248 -34.57 -29.65 20.95
CA GLU A 248 -35.56 -28.64 21.36
C GLU A 248 -35.56 -28.31 22.87
N ASN A 249 -35.13 -29.28 23.69
CA ASN A 249 -35.05 -29.13 25.15
C ASN A 249 -33.75 -28.48 25.66
N MET A 250 -32.98 -27.83 24.77
CA MET A 250 -31.71 -27.20 25.11
C MET A 250 -31.83 -26.20 26.27
N THR A 251 -30.81 -26.12 27.13
CA THR A 251 -30.82 -25.19 28.26
C THR A 251 -30.37 -23.78 27.86
N ALA A 252 -30.69 -22.78 28.68
CA ALA A 252 -30.20 -21.42 28.50
C ALA A 252 -28.67 -21.34 28.53
N GLY A 253 -28.09 -20.51 27.64
CA GLY A 253 -26.65 -20.37 27.49
C GLY A 253 -25.97 -21.48 26.69
N THR A 254 -26.72 -22.47 26.21
CA THR A 254 -26.18 -23.47 25.26
C THR A 254 -25.63 -22.75 24.03
N ARG A 255 -24.41 -23.09 23.63
CA ARG A 255 -23.79 -22.53 22.43
C ARG A 255 -24.39 -23.17 21.19
N VAL A 256 -24.89 -22.33 20.29
CA VAL A 256 -25.51 -22.74 19.02
C VAL A 256 -24.45 -22.84 17.93
N VAL A 257 -23.82 -21.71 17.61
CA VAL A 257 -22.78 -21.60 16.59
C VAL A 257 -21.92 -20.38 16.90
N GLN A 258 -20.78 -20.25 16.23
CA GLN A 258 -20.05 -18.99 16.18
C GLN A 258 -19.88 -18.62 14.72
N VAL A 259 -20.40 -17.46 14.33
CA VAL A 259 -20.19 -16.92 13.00
C VAL A 259 -18.87 -16.15 12.99
N HIS A 260 -18.18 -16.19 11.85
CA HIS A 260 -16.98 -15.38 11.62
C HIS A 260 -17.14 -14.56 10.35
N ALA A 261 -16.70 -13.31 10.42
CA ALA A 261 -16.67 -12.38 9.31
C ALA A 261 -15.34 -11.62 9.36
N THR A 262 -14.86 -11.23 8.19
CA THR A 262 -13.62 -10.47 8.00
C THR A 262 -13.89 -9.27 7.10
N ASP A 263 -13.18 -8.18 7.33
CA ASP A 263 -13.21 -6.99 6.51
C ASP A 263 -11.77 -6.64 6.13
N VAL A 264 -11.56 -6.22 4.89
CA VAL A 264 -10.22 -5.97 4.32
C VAL A 264 -9.75 -4.54 4.58
N ASP A 265 -10.68 -3.64 4.87
CA ASP A 265 -10.38 -2.25 5.23
C ASP A 265 -9.55 -2.19 6.52
N THR A 266 -8.81 -1.10 6.72
CA THR A 266 -7.99 -0.88 7.91
C THR A 266 -8.72 -0.08 9.00
N GLY A 267 -8.13 -0.05 10.19
CA GLY A 267 -8.62 0.79 11.28
C GLY A 267 -10.05 0.43 11.73
N LEU A 268 -10.95 1.41 11.69
CA LEU A 268 -12.36 1.21 12.04
C LEU A 268 -13.17 0.59 10.90
N GLY A 269 -12.82 0.87 9.63
CA GLY A 269 -13.43 0.19 8.48
C GLY A 269 -13.22 -1.32 8.53
N GLY A 270 -12.08 -1.77 9.04
CA GLY A 270 -11.84 -3.20 9.28
C GLY A 270 -12.52 -3.81 10.52
N LYS A 271 -13.09 -2.97 11.40
CA LYS A 271 -13.47 -3.41 12.76
C LYS A 271 -14.91 -3.90 12.82
N ILE A 272 -15.05 -5.21 12.79
CA ILE A 272 -16.34 -5.89 12.79
C ILE A 272 -17.01 -5.92 14.17
N ARG A 273 -18.33 -5.74 14.15
CA ARG A 273 -19.26 -5.98 15.24
C ARG A 273 -20.49 -6.72 14.73
N TYR A 274 -20.87 -7.80 15.40
CA TYR A 274 -22.11 -8.53 15.10
C TYR A 274 -23.28 -7.81 15.77
N THR A 275 -24.29 -7.41 15.00
CA THR A 275 -25.27 -6.42 15.46
C THR A 275 -26.63 -7.02 15.76
N GLN A 276 -27.09 -8.01 14.99
CA GLN A 276 -28.44 -8.56 15.13
C GLN A 276 -28.61 -9.96 14.53
N ILE A 277 -29.61 -10.67 15.04
CA ILE A 277 -30.21 -11.86 14.42
C ILE A 277 -31.61 -11.46 13.94
N LEU A 278 -31.90 -11.71 12.68
CA LEU A 278 -33.17 -11.40 12.03
C LEU A 278 -33.91 -12.70 11.68
N GLY A 279 -35.24 -12.70 11.83
CA GLY A 279 -36.09 -13.84 11.50
C GLY A 279 -36.94 -14.34 12.68
N PRO A 280 -37.64 -15.47 12.51
CA PRO A 280 -38.54 -16.02 13.52
C PRO A 280 -37.78 -16.51 14.76
N GLN A 281 -38.34 -16.30 15.95
CA GLN A 281 -37.72 -16.70 17.23
C GLN A 281 -36.31 -16.11 17.46
N ASN A 282 -35.97 -14.98 16.83
CA ASN A 282 -34.67 -14.34 17.04
C ASN A 282 -34.42 -13.92 18.51
N THR A 283 -35.48 -13.61 19.27
CA THR A 283 -35.41 -13.30 20.70
C THR A 283 -35.05 -14.50 21.57
N SER A 284 -35.18 -15.71 21.03
CA SER A 284 -34.76 -16.96 21.68
C SER A 284 -33.26 -17.19 21.60
N LEU A 285 -32.52 -16.30 20.94
CA LEU A 285 -31.08 -16.36 20.75
C LEU A 285 -30.41 -15.09 21.24
N ASN A 286 -29.21 -15.23 21.79
CA ASN A 286 -28.31 -14.16 22.14
C ASN A 286 -27.11 -14.19 21.19
N LEU A 287 -26.75 -13.03 20.65
CA LEU A 287 -25.57 -12.82 19.81
C LEU A 287 -24.54 -12.02 20.59
N ASP A 288 -23.34 -12.58 20.78
CA ASP A 288 -22.22 -11.82 21.32
C ASP A 288 -21.65 -10.89 20.22
N PRO A 289 -21.65 -9.56 20.42
CA PRO A 289 -21.30 -8.61 19.38
C PRO A 289 -19.83 -8.60 19.00
N SER A 290 -18.95 -9.16 19.85
CA SER A 290 -17.50 -9.14 19.66
C SER A 290 -16.95 -10.45 19.09
N SER A 291 -17.55 -11.57 19.46
CA SER A 291 -17.06 -12.91 19.12
C SER A 291 -17.90 -13.60 18.07
N GLY A 292 -19.12 -13.12 17.79
CA GLY A 292 -20.05 -13.77 16.87
C GLY A 292 -20.63 -15.07 17.42
N VAL A 293 -20.43 -15.35 18.71
CA VAL A 293 -20.98 -16.53 19.37
C VAL A 293 -22.48 -16.34 19.58
N ILE A 294 -23.25 -17.29 19.08
CA ILE A 294 -24.69 -17.36 19.26
C ILE A 294 -25.00 -18.40 20.33
N THR A 295 -25.81 -18.02 21.31
CA THR A 295 -26.26 -18.89 22.42
C THR A 295 -27.77 -18.83 22.57
N VAL A 296 -28.35 -19.83 23.21
CA VAL A 296 -29.79 -19.83 23.46
C VAL A 296 -30.13 -18.89 24.61
N ALA A 297 -31.10 -18.00 24.41
CA ALA A 297 -31.37 -16.86 25.28
C ALA A 297 -31.94 -17.26 26.64
N THR A 298 -31.53 -16.63 27.74
CA THR A 298 -31.98 -17.02 29.10
C THR A 298 -33.48 -16.91 29.36
N SER A 299 -34.22 -16.18 28.52
CA SER A 299 -35.65 -16.03 28.60
C SER A 299 -36.28 -16.51 27.30
N ASN A 300 -37.20 -17.48 27.41
CA ASN A 300 -38.12 -17.87 26.34
C ASN A 300 -37.46 -18.53 25.13
N HIS A 301 -36.96 -19.76 25.29
CA HIS A 301 -36.36 -20.52 24.19
C HIS A 301 -37.32 -20.74 23.03
N GLY A 302 -38.63 -20.94 23.28
CA GLY A 302 -39.69 -20.94 22.26
C GLY A 302 -39.47 -21.90 21.07
N PHE A 303 -38.45 -22.76 21.18
CA PHE A 303 -38.09 -23.81 20.24
C PHE A 303 -38.88 -25.04 20.65
N ASP A 304 -39.68 -25.51 19.71
CA ASP A 304 -40.63 -26.59 19.85
C ASP A 304 -40.68 -27.21 18.46
N ARG A 305 -40.23 -28.45 18.37
CA ARG A 305 -40.00 -29.17 17.13
C ARG A 305 -41.33 -29.60 16.52
N GLU A 306 -42.35 -29.88 17.34
CA GLU A 306 -43.74 -30.16 16.96
C GLU A 306 -44.41 -28.95 16.31
N LEU A 307 -44.07 -27.75 16.80
CA LEU A 307 -44.54 -26.50 16.22
C LEU A 307 -43.78 -26.10 14.95
N MET A 308 -42.44 -26.11 15.00
CA MET A 308 -41.60 -25.66 13.89
C MET A 308 -40.23 -26.38 13.91
N PRO A 309 -39.99 -27.34 13.00
CA PRO A 309 -38.78 -28.18 13.03
C PRO A 309 -37.52 -27.47 12.50
N GLU A 310 -37.66 -26.35 11.80
CA GLU A 310 -36.53 -25.66 11.17
C GLU A 310 -36.74 -24.14 11.15
N TYR A 311 -35.70 -23.38 11.49
CA TYR A 311 -35.69 -21.92 11.54
C TYR A 311 -34.63 -21.36 10.60
N HIS A 312 -35.05 -20.47 9.70
CA HIS A 312 -34.16 -19.73 8.79
C HIS A 312 -34.00 -18.31 9.31
N LEU A 313 -32.82 -18.01 9.82
CA LEU A 313 -32.44 -16.75 10.44
C LEU A 313 -31.34 -16.08 9.61
N TYR A 314 -31.16 -14.78 9.78
CA TYR A 314 -30.03 -14.05 9.20
C TYR A 314 -29.23 -13.37 10.29
N VAL A 315 -27.92 -13.60 10.31
CA VAL A 315 -27.00 -12.95 11.25
C VAL A 315 -26.35 -11.78 10.54
N GLU A 316 -26.38 -10.59 11.15
CA GLU A 316 -25.79 -9.37 10.60
C GLU A 316 -24.45 -9.05 11.27
N ALA A 317 -23.46 -8.73 10.44
CA ALA A 317 -22.19 -8.14 10.85
C ALA A 317 -22.05 -6.76 10.19
N ARG A 318 -21.43 -5.83 10.91
CA ARG A 318 -21.10 -4.49 10.41
C ARG A 318 -19.70 -4.08 10.82
N ASP A 319 -19.02 -3.35 9.96
CA ASP A 319 -17.79 -2.64 10.29
C ASP A 319 -18.06 -1.32 11.06
N ASP A 320 -17.00 -0.52 11.24
CA ASP A 320 -16.99 0.75 11.97
C ASP A 320 -17.55 0.59 13.38
N ASP A 321 -17.19 -0.51 14.05
CA ASP A 321 -17.72 -0.89 15.37
C ASP A 321 -19.26 -0.95 15.44
N GLY A 322 -19.90 -1.37 14.33
CA GLY A 322 -21.33 -1.67 14.28
C GLY A 322 -22.20 -0.60 13.62
N ILE A 323 -21.62 0.45 13.02
CA ILE A 323 -22.38 1.56 12.41
C ILE A 323 -22.17 1.71 10.91
N GLY A 324 -21.16 1.06 10.32
CA GLY A 324 -20.79 1.24 8.91
C GLY A 324 -21.47 0.29 7.94
N ASN A 325 -20.70 -0.26 6.99
CA ASN A 325 -21.21 -1.19 5.98
C ASN A 325 -21.72 -2.48 6.66
N ARG A 326 -22.52 -3.25 5.94
CA ARG A 326 -23.22 -4.42 6.51
C ARG A 326 -23.18 -5.61 5.60
N ALA A 327 -23.12 -6.78 6.21
CA ALA A 327 -23.38 -8.05 5.56
C ALA A 327 -24.28 -8.94 6.41
N GLN A 328 -24.96 -9.87 5.73
CA GLN A 328 -25.85 -10.82 6.36
C GLN A 328 -25.54 -12.23 5.86
N VAL A 329 -25.60 -13.21 6.74
CA VAL A 329 -25.42 -14.63 6.43
C VAL A 329 -26.60 -15.45 6.92
N LEU A 330 -26.98 -16.49 6.17
CA LEU A 330 -28.05 -17.40 6.55
C LEU A 330 -27.59 -18.30 7.70
N LEU A 331 -28.42 -18.41 8.74
CA LEU A 331 -28.31 -19.38 9.83
C LEU A 331 -29.54 -20.28 9.79
N VAL A 332 -29.34 -21.57 9.53
CA VAL A 332 -30.38 -22.60 9.58
C VAL A 332 -30.23 -23.39 10.87
N ILE A 333 -31.26 -23.35 11.71
CA ILE A 333 -31.36 -24.17 12.92
C ILE A 333 -32.39 -25.27 12.68
N ARG A 334 -31.97 -26.52 12.74
CA ARG A 334 -32.85 -27.69 12.67
C ARG A 334 -33.02 -28.27 14.06
N LEU A 335 -34.26 -28.47 14.48
CA LEU A 335 -34.56 -29.04 15.78
C LEU A 335 -34.54 -30.57 15.71
N ILE A 336 -33.87 -31.17 16.69
CA ILE A 336 -33.87 -32.61 16.94
C ILE A 336 -34.97 -32.90 17.96
N ASP A 337 -35.81 -33.88 17.62
CA ASP A 337 -36.91 -34.39 18.44
C ASP A 337 -36.45 -34.93 19.80
N VAL A 338 -37.16 -34.53 20.84
CA VAL A 338 -37.00 -35.00 22.21
C VAL A 338 -38.33 -35.58 22.67
N ASN A 339 -38.30 -36.69 23.40
CA ASN A 339 -39.51 -37.23 24.02
C ASN A 339 -39.96 -36.34 25.18
N ASP A 340 -40.77 -35.33 24.89
CA ASP A 340 -41.31 -34.39 25.88
C ASP A 340 -42.85 -34.26 25.82
N GLU A 341 -43.48 -34.84 24.80
CA GLU A 341 -44.90 -35.12 24.80
C GLU A 341 -45.21 -36.46 25.49
N THR A 342 -46.45 -36.61 25.97
CA THR A 342 -46.87 -37.83 26.66
C THR A 342 -48.00 -38.53 25.92
N PRO A 343 -48.03 -39.89 25.89
CA PRO A 343 -49.10 -40.60 25.21
C PRO A 343 -50.46 -40.30 25.85
N THR A 344 -51.43 -39.90 25.03
CA THR A 344 -52.80 -39.65 25.46
C THR A 344 -53.78 -40.59 24.76
N PHE A 345 -54.71 -41.17 25.52
CA PHE A 345 -55.79 -41.96 24.94
C PHE A 345 -56.80 -41.07 24.21
N GLU A 346 -57.30 -41.51 23.05
CA GLU A 346 -58.33 -40.75 22.29
C GLU A 346 -59.64 -40.60 23.06
N LYS A 347 -59.92 -41.49 24.01
CA LYS A 347 -61.12 -41.45 24.86
C LYS A 347 -60.74 -41.60 26.33
N SER A 348 -61.46 -40.89 27.19
CA SER A 348 -61.37 -41.05 28.64
C SER A 348 -61.99 -42.35 29.15
N LEU A 349 -62.86 -42.99 28.35
CA LEU A 349 -63.50 -44.27 28.65
C LEU A 349 -63.72 -45.07 27.36
N TYR A 350 -63.28 -46.33 27.37
CA TYR A 350 -63.58 -47.31 26.33
C TYR A 350 -64.51 -48.39 26.91
N GLU A 351 -65.74 -48.47 26.40
CA GLU A 351 -66.72 -49.49 26.81
C GLU A 351 -66.86 -50.55 25.71
N PHE A 352 -66.78 -51.82 26.10
CA PHE A 352 -66.97 -52.95 25.20
C PHE A 352 -68.06 -53.87 25.75
N ILE A 353 -69.03 -54.22 24.91
CA ILE A 353 -70.08 -55.19 25.26
C ILE A 353 -69.69 -56.54 24.66
N LEU A 354 -69.46 -57.52 25.54
CA LEU A 354 -69.11 -58.89 25.15
C LEU A 354 -70.35 -59.79 25.21
N SER A 355 -70.49 -60.67 24.20
CA SER A 355 -71.54 -61.70 24.22
C SER A 355 -71.20 -62.79 25.23
N GLN A 356 -72.20 -63.27 25.97
CA GLN A 356 -72.03 -64.35 26.95
C GLN A 356 -71.59 -65.68 26.32
N ASN A 357 -71.79 -65.83 24.99
CA ASN A 357 -71.38 -67.01 24.23
C ASN A 357 -70.05 -66.80 23.47
N LEU A 358 -69.28 -65.75 23.80
CA LEU A 358 -68.00 -65.47 23.16
C LEU A 358 -67.01 -66.60 23.47
N ARG A 359 -66.68 -67.42 22.47
CA ARG A 359 -65.73 -68.53 22.62
C ARG A 359 -64.29 -68.14 22.27
N ASN A 360 -64.13 -67.14 21.40
CA ASN A 360 -62.88 -66.51 20.99
C ASN A 360 -63.15 -65.01 20.78
N PHE A 361 -62.17 -64.13 21.01
CA PHE A 361 -62.28 -62.73 20.62
C PHE A 361 -62.37 -62.63 19.08
N THR A 362 -63.57 -62.43 18.55
CA THR A 362 -63.82 -62.30 17.11
C THR A 362 -63.72 -60.84 16.62
N VAL A 363 -63.77 -59.87 17.53
CA VAL A 363 -63.54 -58.45 17.24
C VAL A 363 -62.53 -57.92 18.27
N PRO A 364 -61.39 -57.33 17.83
CA PRO A 364 -60.46 -56.69 18.74
C PRO A 364 -61.14 -55.50 19.44
N ALA A 365 -60.95 -55.39 20.75
CA ALA A 365 -61.14 -54.12 21.44
C ALA A 365 -60.08 -53.15 20.94
N PHE A 366 -60.47 -52.12 20.18
CA PHE A 366 -59.54 -51.10 19.69
C PHE A 366 -59.41 -49.99 20.73
N ILE A 367 -58.27 -49.97 21.38
CA ILE A 367 -57.81 -48.86 22.23
C ILE A 367 -56.72 -48.14 21.45
N LYS A 368 -56.79 -46.81 21.41
CA LYS A 368 -55.83 -45.99 20.69
C LYS A 368 -55.39 -44.84 21.57
N ALA A 369 -54.09 -44.75 21.76
CA ALA A 369 -53.38 -43.60 22.27
C ALA A 369 -52.49 -43.03 21.16
N ILE A 370 -52.27 -41.73 21.25
CA ILE A 370 -51.41 -40.95 20.36
C ILE A 370 -50.36 -40.27 21.23
N ASP A 371 -49.14 -40.23 20.74
CA ASP A 371 -48.08 -39.40 21.30
C ASP A 371 -47.90 -38.18 20.40
N GLY A 372 -47.61 -37.03 21.00
CA GLY A 372 -47.46 -35.76 20.31
C GLY A 372 -46.10 -35.60 19.64
N ASP A 373 -45.09 -36.37 20.06
CA ASP A 373 -43.73 -36.29 19.56
C ASP A 373 -43.65 -36.51 18.03
N ALA A 374 -42.56 -36.04 17.44
CA ALA A 374 -42.36 -36.01 16.01
C ALA A 374 -42.22 -37.34 15.29
N GLU A 375 -41.37 -38.16 15.89
CA GLU A 375 -40.50 -39.09 15.18
C GLU A 375 -40.30 -40.30 16.08
N ALA A 376 -40.12 -41.44 15.44
CA ALA A 376 -39.81 -42.66 16.17
C ALA A 376 -38.38 -42.55 16.75
N PRO A 377 -38.14 -43.06 17.97
CA PRO A 377 -39.06 -43.87 18.76
C PRO A 377 -39.96 -43.06 19.70
N ASN A 378 -39.81 -41.74 19.77
CA ASN A 378 -40.46 -40.90 20.79
C ASN A 378 -41.98 -40.94 20.63
N ASN A 379 -42.47 -40.99 19.39
CA ASN A 379 -43.91 -41.10 19.12
C ASN A 379 -44.47 -42.54 19.03
N GLU A 380 -43.69 -43.55 19.41
CA GLU A 380 -44.14 -44.95 19.40
C GLU A 380 -44.84 -45.35 20.70
N VAL A 381 -46.14 -45.66 20.61
CA VAL A 381 -46.94 -46.04 21.78
C VAL A 381 -46.98 -47.56 21.98
N ARG A 382 -46.59 -48.03 23.16
CA ARG A 382 -46.73 -49.42 23.62
C ARG A 382 -47.84 -49.55 24.67
N TYR A 383 -48.66 -50.59 24.53
CA TYR A 383 -49.77 -50.87 25.44
C TYR A 383 -49.43 -52.04 26.38
N GLU A 384 -49.85 -51.93 27.63
CA GLU A 384 -49.73 -52.98 28.65
C GLU A 384 -51.00 -53.03 29.53
N LEU A 385 -51.44 -54.24 29.87
CA LEU A 385 -52.55 -54.47 30.80
C LEU A 385 -52.01 -54.59 32.24
N ILE A 386 -52.24 -53.56 33.06
CA ILE A 386 -51.70 -53.49 34.43
C ILE A 386 -52.48 -54.40 35.40
N TYR A 387 -53.80 -54.44 35.28
CA TYR A 387 -54.69 -55.23 36.14
C TYR A 387 -55.93 -55.68 35.38
N GLY A 388 -56.50 -56.83 35.75
CA GLY A 388 -57.71 -57.37 35.16
C GLY A 388 -58.08 -58.72 35.75
N ASN A 389 -59.13 -59.30 35.18
CA ASN A 389 -59.60 -60.64 35.50
C ASN A 389 -58.68 -61.62 34.73
N TYR A 390 -57.58 -62.04 35.36
CA TYR A 390 -56.77 -63.14 34.85
C TYR A 390 -57.47 -64.45 35.22
N GLU A 391 -58.27 -65.01 34.31
CA GLU A 391 -58.66 -66.42 34.33
C GLU A 391 -58.24 -67.11 33.03
#